data_AF-A0A660UWF0-F1
#
_entry.id   AF-A0A660UWF0-F1
#
_cell.length_a   1.000
_cell.length_b   1.000
_cell.length_c   1.000
_cell.angle_alpha   90.00
_cell.angle_beta   90.00
_cell.angle_gamma   90.00
#
_symmetry.space_group_name_H-M   'P 1'
#
loop_
_entity.id
_entity.type
_entity.pdbx_description
1 polymer ?
#
loop_
_entity_poly.entity_id
_entity_poly.type
_entity_poly.pdbx_seq_one_letter_code
_entity_poly.pdbx_strand_id
1 'polypeptide(L)'
;PVKFDCPGWAYQWTSDSDFEKRGSHKKRTDTIRPENFDRPSRGKGRNPGNDPDGGLTHNWWVEYGGMENTIEDAEHIRDELFRINIGLWNYAKNHNPKTKEKNLRRELIWLNYVPGVRESRRLMGDYIMTQQDYDKQIVHDDTVAFTDWGPDCHHPEGFWVKGNDCIHTYKGRRTSIPYRTLYSKNIENLFMAGRCHSATHIALGGTRVMRPMCATGQAVGTAAAIATKYKTSPRGVYQKHIKELQDTLVKDGCRLMSKSGGMREPSQAAKIKRKAWIDPDVAVKEDPDFSIQGEYGSAKSGAAVGVQVVALGNGKFDAYVLQGGLPGLGWTREKGRTILRGAGDGDKIAFALFDKKNPAANKEIIATILDGKFLLTDENGKQVVLPRIERSSPTLGAKPPKGALVLFDGSSAEQWENGKVANGYLLATGCTSKQRFTDYSLHLEFRTPYMPTARGQGRGNSGVYHSGRWETQILDSFGLAGRDNECGGIYSISKPRLNMCLPPLAWQTYDVDFTAAKFDADGKRTAWPKITVKLNGVLVHEDLELSKNFTTAAPIKSPLVNSEGPIYIQDHNNPVVFRNIWVKTPSASGHN
;
A
#
# COMPACT_ATOMS: atom_id res chain seq x y z
N PRO A 1 -22.06 29.03 11.51
CA PRO A 1 -20.63 28.97 11.85
C PRO A 1 -20.42 28.06 13.06
N VAL A 2 -19.39 27.24 13.08
CA VAL A 2 -19.07 26.43 14.27
C VAL A 2 -18.26 27.30 15.20
N LYS A 3 -18.81 27.60 16.39
CA LYS A 3 -18.11 28.39 17.40
C LYS A 3 -16.99 27.55 18.01
N PHE A 4 -15.86 28.18 18.30
CA PHE A 4 -14.79 27.57 19.08
C PHE A 4 -14.38 28.55 20.16
N ASP A 5 -14.68 28.20 21.41
CA ASP A 5 -14.28 28.96 22.58
C ASP A 5 -12.99 28.33 23.12
N CYS A 6 -11.87 29.04 22.96
CA CYS A 6 -10.57 28.55 23.41
C CYS A 6 -10.57 28.40 24.94
N PRO A 7 -10.28 27.20 25.48
CA PRO A 7 -10.21 27.02 26.92
C PRO A 7 -9.14 27.91 27.56
N GLY A 8 -9.43 28.49 28.73
CA GLY A 8 -8.53 29.45 29.39
C GLY A 8 -7.15 28.90 29.78
N TRP A 9 -7.00 27.58 29.85
CA TRP A 9 -5.70 26.93 30.11
C TRP A 9 -4.80 26.85 28.87
N ALA A 10 -5.36 26.97 27.66
CA ALA A 10 -4.60 26.99 26.41
C ALA A 10 -4.11 28.41 26.07
N TYR A 11 -3.16 28.51 25.13
CA TYR A 11 -2.66 29.81 24.69
C TYR A 11 -3.75 30.63 23.99
N GLN A 12 -3.93 31.88 24.42
CA GLN A 12 -4.93 32.81 23.90
C GLN A 12 -4.35 33.68 22.80
N TRP A 13 -3.78 33.05 21.77
CA TRP A 13 -3.16 33.78 20.67
C TRP A 13 -4.19 34.45 19.77
N THR A 14 -4.02 35.75 19.57
CA THR A 14 -4.92 36.64 18.83
C THR A 14 -4.21 37.43 17.73
N SER A 15 -2.88 37.49 17.76
CA SER A 15 -2.04 38.19 16.78
C SER A 15 -0.72 37.46 16.54
N ASP A 16 -0.06 37.75 15.40
CA ASP A 16 1.24 37.16 15.07
C ASP A 16 2.33 37.50 16.10
N SER A 17 2.23 38.65 16.78
CA SER A 17 3.17 39.04 17.84
C SER A 17 3.03 38.18 19.10
N ASP A 18 1.93 37.46 19.29
CA ASP A 18 1.71 36.66 20.50
C ASP A 18 2.52 35.35 20.48
N PHE A 19 3.07 34.96 19.32
CA PHE A 19 3.99 33.82 19.19
C PHE A 19 5.41 34.13 19.71
N GLU A 20 5.72 35.40 19.99
CA GLU A 20 6.99 35.80 20.62
C GLU A 20 6.87 35.83 22.16
N LYS A 21 7.81 35.21 22.88
CA LYS A 21 7.79 35.26 24.36
C LYS A 21 8.01 36.68 24.89
N ARG A 22 7.21 37.10 25.89
CA ARG A 22 7.55 38.21 26.80
C ARG A 22 8.80 37.85 27.63
N GLY A 23 9.94 38.50 27.34
CA GLY A 23 11.06 38.66 28.29
C GLY A 23 12.25 37.67 28.24
N SER A 24 12.37 36.75 27.30
CA SER A 24 13.46 35.75 27.30
C SER A 24 14.42 35.92 26.12
N HIS A 25 15.70 36.28 26.36
CA HIS A 25 16.88 35.54 25.90
C HIS A 25 18.15 36.42 25.95
N LYS A 26 19.02 36.12 26.94
CA LYS A 26 20.46 36.33 26.81
C LYS A 26 20.96 35.49 25.62
N LYS A 27 21.67 36.11 24.67
CA LYS A 27 22.34 35.40 23.58
C LYS A 27 23.34 34.39 24.16
N ARG A 28 23.20 33.10 23.85
CA ARG A 28 24.32 32.14 23.93
C ARG A 28 25.04 32.20 22.60
N THR A 29 26.05 33.05 22.49
CA THR A 29 26.93 33.20 21.34
C THR A 29 27.90 32.02 21.14
N ASP A 30 27.77 30.90 21.87
CA ASP A 30 28.87 29.94 22.02
C ASP A 30 28.58 28.54 21.44
N THR A 31 27.63 28.38 20.51
CA THR A 31 27.59 27.17 19.70
C THR A 31 28.50 27.33 18.49
N ILE A 32 29.79 27.05 18.68
CA ILE A 32 30.79 26.97 17.61
C ILE A 32 30.37 25.83 16.67
N ARG A 33 29.98 26.17 15.44
CA ARG A 33 29.69 25.18 14.39
C ARG A 33 31.00 24.83 13.67
N PRO A 34 31.33 23.55 13.48
CA PRO A 34 32.53 23.18 12.74
C PRO A 34 32.37 23.54 11.24
N GLU A 35 33.48 23.90 10.59
CA GLU A 35 33.54 24.45 9.21
C GLU A 35 32.93 23.54 8.13
N ASN A 36 32.71 22.25 8.44
CA ASN A 36 32.14 21.25 7.56
C ASN A 36 30.60 21.20 7.56
N PHE A 37 29.92 22.07 8.32
CA PHE A 37 28.48 22.26 8.15
C PHE A 37 28.22 22.97 6.82
N ASP A 38 27.48 22.32 5.91
CA ASP A 38 26.92 22.98 4.74
C ASP A 38 26.29 24.31 5.14
N ARG A 39 26.42 25.32 4.26
CA ARG A 39 25.82 26.64 4.46
C ARG A 39 24.39 26.46 4.96
N PRO A 40 24.00 27.10 6.08
CA PRO A 40 22.67 26.90 6.63
C PRO A 40 21.64 27.09 5.52
N SER A 41 20.74 26.10 5.39
CA SER A 41 19.47 26.28 4.72
C SER A 41 18.92 27.65 5.11
N ARG A 42 18.53 28.47 4.12
CA ARG A 42 17.90 29.78 4.34
C ARG A 42 16.46 29.64 4.85
N GLY A 43 16.23 28.70 5.76
CA GLY A 43 14.94 28.46 6.39
C GLY A 43 14.55 29.66 7.24
N LYS A 44 13.38 30.24 6.93
CA LYS A 44 12.64 31.04 7.90
C LYS A 44 12.20 30.02 8.96
N GLY A 45 12.65 30.17 10.21
CA GLY A 45 12.24 29.26 11.29
C GLY A 45 10.72 29.06 11.37
N ARG A 46 10.27 28.06 12.15
CA ARG A 46 8.84 27.74 12.34
C ARG A 46 8.09 28.77 13.20
N ASN A 47 8.20 30.07 12.88
CA ASN A 47 7.29 31.07 13.41
C ASN A 47 5.97 31.01 12.61
N PRO A 48 4.83 30.70 13.26
CA PRO A 48 3.55 30.67 12.58
C PRO A 48 3.10 31.99 11.96
N GLY A 49 3.65 33.11 12.42
CA GLY A 49 3.14 34.44 12.10
C GLY A 49 3.14 34.79 10.61
N ASN A 50 3.95 34.11 9.78
CA ASN A 50 3.95 34.32 8.33
C ASN A 50 3.35 33.14 7.53
N ASP A 51 2.84 32.11 8.19
CA ASP A 51 2.22 30.96 7.51
C ASP A 51 0.84 31.36 6.93
N PRO A 52 0.62 31.18 5.61
CA PRO A 52 -0.64 31.57 4.96
C PRO A 52 -1.86 30.78 5.44
N ASP A 53 -1.65 29.62 6.07
CA ASP A 53 -2.67 28.76 6.64
C ASP A 53 -2.75 28.82 8.18
N GLY A 54 -2.03 29.75 8.80
CA GLY A 54 -2.02 29.94 10.25
C GLY A 54 -1.44 28.75 11.01
N GLY A 55 -0.64 27.92 10.35
CA GLY A 55 0.02 26.76 10.97
C GLY A 55 -0.75 25.45 10.98
N LEU A 56 -1.85 25.35 10.22
CA LEU A 56 -2.76 24.20 10.26
C LEU A 56 -2.60 23.17 9.12
N THR A 57 -1.84 23.46 8.07
CA THR A 57 -1.84 22.64 6.84
C THR A 57 -0.76 21.57 6.77
N HIS A 58 0.11 21.45 7.77
CA HIS A 58 1.19 20.47 7.76
C HIS A 58 1.13 19.56 9.00
N ASN A 59 1.07 18.24 8.76
CA ASN A 59 0.98 17.18 9.78
C ASN A 59 2.20 17.08 10.74
N TRP A 60 3.15 18.03 10.72
CA TRP A 60 4.49 17.89 11.32
C TRP A 60 5.08 19.21 11.84
N TRP A 61 4.27 20.06 12.49
CA TRP A 61 4.67 21.46 12.72
C TRP A 61 4.95 21.84 14.18
N VAL A 62 4.39 21.12 15.14
CA VAL A 62 4.52 21.43 16.57
C VAL A 62 5.34 20.37 17.28
N GLU A 63 6.52 20.76 17.77
CA GLU A 63 7.41 19.91 18.55
C GLU A 63 7.77 20.63 19.86
N TYR A 64 7.81 19.89 20.96
CA TYR A 64 8.16 20.40 22.29
C TYR A 64 8.76 19.25 23.11
N GLY A 65 9.46 19.58 24.20
CA GLY A 65 10.00 18.62 25.15
C GLY A 65 11.44 18.16 24.88
N GLY A 66 12.10 18.67 23.83
CA GLY A 66 13.50 18.33 23.55
C GLY A 66 14.50 18.87 24.58
N MET A 67 14.08 19.83 25.43
CA MET A 67 14.83 20.36 26.57
C MET A 67 14.45 19.68 27.92
N GLU A 68 13.54 18.71 27.90
CA GLU A 68 12.97 18.06 29.08
C GLU A 68 13.26 16.55 29.08
N ASN A 69 12.98 15.86 30.18
CA ASN A 69 13.08 14.42 30.23
C ASN A 69 11.81 13.82 29.61
N THR A 70 11.88 13.40 28.34
CA THR A 70 10.73 12.87 27.59
C THR A 70 10.02 11.65 28.19
N ILE A 71 10.58 11.04 29.23
CA ILE A 71 9.99 9.89 29.94
C ILE A 71 9.36 10.34 31.26
N GLU A 72 10.08 11.13 32.05
CA GLU A 72 9.61 11.57 33.38
C GLU A 72 8.65 12.76 33.29
N ASP A 73 8.81 13.60 32.27
CA ASP A 73 8.00 14.81 32.04
C ASP A 73 6.93 14.59 30.95
N ALA A 74 6.64 13.33 30.59
CA ALA A 74 5.81 13.00 29.42
C ALA A 74 4.41 13.64 29.45
N GLU A 75 3.77 13.68 30.62
CA GLU A 75 2.48 14.33 30.84
C GLU A 75 2.58 15.85 30.70
N HIS A 76 3.64 16.46 31.24
CA HIS A 76 3.86 17.90 31.12
C HIS A 76 4.08 18.29 29.65
N ILE A 77 4.93 17.55 28.94
CA ILE A 77 5.18 17.73 27.50
C ILE A 77 3.89 17.59 26.71
N ARG A 78 3.08 16.57 26.99
CA ARG A 78 1.77 16.37 26.36
C ARG A 78 0.86 17.57 26.59
N ASP A 79 0.73 18.03 27.82
CA ASP A 79 -0.17 19.11 28.18
C ASP A 79 0.27 20.44 27.56
N GLU A 80 1.57 20.71 27.52
CA GLU A 80 2.12 21.89 26.83
C GLU A 80 1.88 21.82 25.32
N LEU A 81 2.07 20.65 24.70
CA LEU A 81 1.72 20.43 23.29
C LEU A 81 0.23 20.67 23.04
N PHE A 82 -0.66 20.27 23.95
CA PHE A 82 -2.08 20.57 23.86
C PHE A 82 -2.36 22.06 23.92
N ARG A 83 -1.75 22.76 24.89
CA ARG A 83 -1.89 24.22 25.02
C ARG A 83 -1.48 24.93 23.73
N ILE A 84 -0.36 24.52 23.13
CA ILE A 84 0.15 25.06 21.87
C ILE A 84 -0.81 24.76 20.71
N ASN A 85 -1.20 23.49 20.51
CA ASN A 85 -2.06 23.12 19.38
C ASN A 85 -3.45 23.78 19.45
N ILE A 86 -4.02 23.87 20.65
CA ILE A 86 -5.31 24.53 20.86
C ILE A 86 -5.19 26.04 20.65
N GLY A 87 -4.09 26.66 21.10
CA GLY A 87 -3.81 28.06 20.83
C GLY A 87 -3.64 28.35 19.35
N LEU A 88 -2.93 27.49 18.61
CA LEU A 88 -2.78 27.61 17.15
C LEU A 88 -4.15 27.51 16.46
N TRP A 89 -4.99 26.55 16.87
CA TRP A 89 -6.34 26.44 16.34
C TRP A 89 -7.20 27.66 16.66
N ASN A 90 -7.12 28.20 17.88
CA ASN A 90 -7.79 29.45 18.24
C ASN A 90 -7.37 30.59 17.31
N TYR A 91 -6.05 30.80 17.17
CA TYR A 91 -5.53 31.84 16.30
C TYR A 91 -6.04 31.67 14.86
N ALA A 92 -5.82 30.50 14.27
CA ALA A 92 -6.15 30.24 12.87
C ALA A 92 -7.66 30.21 12.57
N LYS A 93 -8.50 29.85 13.55
CA LYS A 93 -9.96 29.83 13.38
C LYS A 93 -10.61 31.18 13.68
N ASN A 94 -10.19 31.87 14.74
CA ASN A 94 -10.90 33.02 15.29
C ASN A 94 -10.26 34.37 14.95
N HIS A 95 -8.95 34.41 14.71
CA HIS A 95 -8.18 35.66 14.71
C HIS A 95 -7.38 35.92 13.43
N ASN A 96 -6.76 34.90 12.84
CA ASN A 96 -5.90 35.06 11.67
C ASN A 96 -6.72 35.55 10.45
N PRO A 97 -6.43 36.76 9.92
CA PRO A 97 -7.18 37.33 8.80
C PRO A 97 -7.17 36.48 7.53
N LYS A 98 -6.15 35.65 7.32
CA LYS A 98 -5.98 34.82 6.11
C LYS A 98 -6.81 33.53 6.16
N THR A 99 -7.14 33.04 7.35
CA THR A 99 -7.74 31.70 7.53
C THR A 99 -9.08 31.70 8.24
N LYS A 100 -9.41 32.75 9.02
CA LYS A 100 -10.66 32.85 9.79
C LYS A 100 -11.89 32.54 8.96
N GLU A 101 -12.03 33.17 7.79
CA GLU A 101 -13.19 32.98 6.90
C GLU A 101 -13.31 31.52 6.42
N LYS A 102 -12.20 30.92 5.97
CA LYS A 102 -12.14 29.52 5.51
C LYS A 102 -12.43 28.51 6.62
N ASN A 103 -12.19 28.88 7.88
CA ASN A 103 -12.36 28.04 9.06
C ASN A 103 -13.69 28.25 9.80
N LEU A 104 -14.56 29.17 9.33
CA LEU A 104 -15.87 29.48 9.96
C LEU A 104 -16.76 28.25 10.17
N ARG A 105 -16.68 27.27 9.27
CA ARG A 105 -17.50 26.04 9.30
C ARG A 105 -16.72 24.79 9.67
N ARG A 106 -15.43 24.90 10.04
CA ARG A 106 -14.60 23.77 10.45
C ARG A 106 -14.70 23.56 11.96
N GLU A 107 -14.70 22.30 12.37
CA GLU A 107 -14.74 21.88 13.77
C GLU A 107 -13.48 21.08 14.11
N LEU A 108 -12.92 21.31 15.30
CA LEU A 108 -11.84 20.47 15.82
C LEU A 108 -12.47 19.21 16.42
N ILE A 109 -12.44 18.11 15.67
CA ILE A 109 -13.08 16.85 16.07
C ILE A 109 -12.19 15.97 16.95
N TRP A 110 -10.86 16.12 16.84
CA TRP A 110 -9.91 15.25 17.52
C TRP A 110 -8.53 15.90 17.62
N LEU A 111 -7.84 15.64 18.72
CA LEU A 111 -6.43 15.98 18.92
C LEU A 111 -5.73 14.77 19.57
N ASN A 112 -4.55 14.43 19.07
CA ASN A 112 -3.80 13.28 19.56
C ASN A 112 -3.31 13.52 21.00
N TYR A 113 -3.67 12.64 21.92
CA TYR A 113 -3.28 12.71 23.34
C TYR A 113 -1.98 11.95 23.66
N VAL A 114 -1.39 11.26 22.67
CA VAL A 114 -0.09 10.58 22.83
C VAL A 114 0.96 11.31 22.00
N PRO A 115 1.91 12.04 22.62
CA PRO A 115 2.93 12.75 21.88
C PRO A 115 3.82 11.75 21.11
N GLY A 116 4.16 12.12 19.87
CA GLY A 116 5.06 11.32 19.05
C GLY A 116 6.50 11.41 19.57
N VAL A 117 6.98 10.37 20.27
CA VAL A 117 8.37 10.33 20.74
C VAL A 117 9.32 9.99 19.58
N ARG A 118 10.21 10.93 19.26
CA ARG A 118 11.21 10.73 18.19
C ARG A 118 12.38 9.88 18.65
N GLU A 119 12.82 10.07 19.90
CA GLU A 119 13.98 9.40 20.48
C GLU A 119 13.77 9.14 21.98
N SER A 120 14.36 8.06 22.48
CA SER A 120 14.36 7.69 23.89
C SER A 120 15.62 6.86 24.19
N ARG A 121 15.61 6.07 25.26
CA ARG A 121 16.67 5.10 25.58
C ARG A 121 16.94 4.20 24.38
N ARG A 122 18.23 3.99 24.07
CA ARG A 122 18.69 3.16 22.97
C ARG A 122 19.46 1.96 23.48
N LEU A 123 19.33 0.85 22.75
CA LEU A 123 20.11 -0.34 23.01
C LEU A 123 21.49 -0.22 22.35
N MET A 124 22.50 -0.76 23.01
CA MET A 124 23.87 -0.78 22.50
C MET A 124 24.12 -2.09 21.76
N GLY A 125 24.58 -1.99 20.53
CA GLY A 125 25.06 -3.12 19.75
C GLY A 125 26.58 -3.18 19.78
N ASP A 126 27.15 -4.10 19.01
CA ASP A 126 28.60 -4.17 18.84
C ASP A 126 29.16 -2.99 18.07
N TYR A 127 28.32 -2.32 17.29
CA TYR A 127 28.64 -1.08 16.61
C TYR A 127 27.58 -0.04 16.94
N ILE A 128 28.01 1.17 17.31
CA ILE A 128 27.14 2.33 17.49
C ILE A 128 27.35 3.20 16.26
N MET A 129 26.33 3.34 15.43
CA MET A 129 26.42 4.26 14.29
C MET A 129 26.51 5.70 14.80
N THR A 130 27.41 6.49 14.22
CA THR A 130 27.71 7.87 14.65
C THR A 130 27.57 8.86 13.49
N GLN A 131 27.72 10.15 13.78
CA GLN A 131 27.78 11.17 12.73
C GLN A 131 28.95 10.94 11.77
N GLN A 132 30.05 10.34 12.23
CA GLN A 132 31.23 10.07 11.40
C GLN A 132 30.93 9.10 10.26
N ASP A 133 29.95 8.20 10.43
CA ASP A 133 29.49 7.32 9.36
C ASP A 133 28.89 8.11 8.19
N TYR A 134 28.18 9.21 8.49
CA TYR A 134 27.67 10.15 7.50
C TYR A 134 28.79 11.03 6.93
N ASP A 135 29.65 11.61 7.78
CA ASP A 135 30.73 12.51 7.35
C ASP A 135 31.69 11.84 6.37
N LYS A 136 32.17 10.65 6.76
CA LYS A 136 33.19 9.89 6.02
C LYS A 136 32.59 8.94 5.00
N GLN A 137 31.25 8.88 4.89
CA GLN A 137 30.53 7.96 4.01
C GLN A 137 31.01 6.51 4.20
N ILE A 138 31.11 6.08 5.46
CA ILE A 138 31.66 4.77 5.80
C ILE A 138 30.74 3.69 5.24
N VAL A 139 31.29 2.81 4.41
CA VAL A 139 30.62 1.59 3.96
C VAL A 139 31.13 0.41 4.78
N HIS A 140 30.21 -0.32 5.41
CA HIS A 140 30.55 -1.40 6.32
C HIS A 140 30.56 -2.75 5.60
N ASP A 141 31.42 -3.68 6.01
CA ASP A 141 31.44 -5.05 5.44
C ASP A 141 30.14 -5.79 5.73
N ASP A 142 29.53 -5.48 6.86
CA ASP A 142 28.27 -6.03 7.33
C ASP A 142 27.07 -5.14 7.00
N THR A 143 27.12 -4.37 5.90
CA THR A 143 25.98 -3.58 5.42
C THR A 143 24.78 -4.49 5.16
N VAL A 144 23.64 -4.19 5.78
CA VAL A 144 22.36 -4.90 5.56
C VAL A 144 21.20 -3.97 5.21
N ALA A 145 21.41 -2.66 5.34
CA ALA A 145 20.50 -1.62 4.87
C ALA A 145 21.30 -0.33 4.61
N PHE A 146 20.65 0.70 4.06
CA PHE A 146 21.19 2.05 3.98
C PHE A 146 20.06 3.07 4.16
N THR A 147 20.43 4.32 4.46
CA THR A 147 19.52 5.47 4.42
C THR A 147 19.97 6.50 3.39
N ASP A 148 19.01 7.13 2.71
CA ASP A 148 19.21 8.23 1.75
C ASP A 148 18.59 9.56 2.22
N TRP A 149 18.08 9.61 3.46
CA TRP A 149 17.34 10.75 4.01
C TRP A 149 18.25 11.81 4.66
N GLY A 150 19.45 11.42 5.10
CA GLY A 150 20.32 12.25 5.94
C GLY A 150 19.76 12.42 7.37
N PRO A 151 20.54 12.94 8.34
CA PRO A 151 20.05 13.23 9.68
C PRO A 151 18.91 14.25 9.66
N ASP A 152 17.76 13.85 10.21
CA ASP A 152 16.56 14.68 10.40
C ASP A 152 16.45 15.07 11.90
N CYS A 153 17.35 15.95 12.34
CA CYS A 153 17.48 16.34 13.75
C CYS A 153 16.90 17.74 13.99
N HIS A 154 16.05 17.87 15.01
CA HIS A 154 15.31 19.09 15.28
C HIS A 154 15.89 19.82 16.48
N HIS A 155 15.74 21.14 16.50
CA HIS A 155 16.23 21.94 17.62
C HIS A 155 15.50 21.53 18.91
N PRO A 156 16.22 21.31 20.02
CA PRO A 156 15.61 20.79 21.25
C PRO A 156 14.60 21.76 21.88
N GLU A 157 14.73 23.07 21.64
CA GLU A 157 13.72 24.07 22.05
C GLU A 157 12.39 24.00 21.27
N GLY A 158 12.33 23.19 20.19
CA GLY A 158 11.11 22.90 19.45
C GLY A 158 10.40 24.15 18.94
N PHE A 159 9.10 24.26 19.23
CA PHE A 159 8.21 25.35 18.84
C PHE A 159 8.74 26.74 19.24
N TRP A 160 9.56 26.82 20.28
CA TRP A 160 10.06 28.09 20.81
C TRP A 160 11.37 28.57 20.18
N VAL A 161 11.97 27.80 19.26
CA VAL A 161 13.25 28.15 18.66
C VAL A 161 13.14 29.38 17.75
N LYS A 162 14.09 30.33 17.89
CA LYS A 162 14.29 31.41 16.91
C LYS A 162 15.35 31.02 15.89
N GLY A 163 14.94 30.71 14.66
CA GLY A 163 15.84 30.37 13.56
C GLY A 163 15.62 28.95 13.04
N ASN A 164 16.68 28.30 12.56
CA ASN A 164 16.56 26.99 11.92
C ASN A 164 16.12 25.92 12.93
N ASP A 165 14.95 25.36 12.70
CA ASP A 165 14.22 24.39 13.50
C ASP A 165 14.67 22.95 13.27
N CYS A 166 15.28 22.69 12.12
CA CYS A 166 15.74 21.37 11.71
C CYS A 166 17.07 21.42 10.97
N ILE A 167 17.95 20.47 11.27
CA ILE A 167 19.19 20.25 10.54
C ILE A 167 18.91 19.15 9.54
N HIS A 168 19.01 19.48 8.24
CA HIS A 168 18.97 18.53 7.14
C HIS A 168 20.29 18.63 6.36
N THR A 169 21.22 17.74 6.67
CA THR A 169 22.53 17.65 6.02
C THR A 169 22.64 16.35 5.21
N TYR A 170 23.62 16.27 4.28
CA TYR A 170 23.90 15.07 3.47
C TYR A 170 22.77 14.65 2.50
N LYS A 171 21.91 15.58 2.07
CA LYS A 171 20.84 15.31 1.09
C LYS A 171 21.42 14.68 -0.18
N GLY A 172 20.84 13.54 -0.59
CA GLY A 172 21.26 12.80 -1.78
C GLY A 172 22.45 11.85 -1.57
N ARG A 173 22.99 11.74 -0.35
CA ARG A 173 24.03 10.77 0.01
C ARG A 173 23.43 9.54 0.67
N ARG A 174 23.96 8.36 0.36
CA ARG A 174 23.55 7.08 0.98
C ARG A 174 24.51 6.74 2.10
N THR A 175 23.96 6.36 3.26
CA THR A 175 24.76 5.98 4.43
C THR A 175 24.44 4.55 4.81
N SER A 176 25.49 3.74 4.92
CA SER A 176 25.42 2.32 5.28
C SER A 176 24.86 2.12 6.70
N ILE A 177 24.02 1.10 6.88
CA ILE A 177 23.55 0.63 8.19
C ILE A 177 24.11 -0.78 8.41
N PRO A 178 25.12 -0.94 9.29
CA PRO A 178 25.74 -2.25 9.55
C PRO A 178 24.87 -3.13 10.45
N TYR A 179 24.91 -4.45 10.21
CA TYR A 179 24.18 -5.46 10.95
C TYR A 179 24.50 -5.46 12.46
N ARG A 180 25.74 -5.12 12.83
CA ARG A 180 26.15 -4.96 14.24
C ARG A 180 25.39 -3.90 15.04
N THR A 181 24.65 -3.02 14.37
CA THR A 181 23.73 -2.07 15.02
C THR A 181 22.38 -2.70 15.38
N LEU A 182 22.10 -3.91 14.89
CA LEU A 182 20.77 -4.52 14.91
C LEU A 182 20.61 -5.66 15.94
N TYR A 183 21.59 -5.88 16.82
CA TYR A 183 21.48 -6.82 17.93
C TYR A 183 22.18 -6.30 19.19
N SER A 184 21.75 -6.81 20.35
CA SER A 184 22.26 -6.36 21.64
C SER A 184 23.71 -6.80 21.88
N LYS A 185 24.51 -5.89 22.44
CA LYS A 185 25.89 -6.15 22.85
C LYS A 185 25.97 -7.18 23.99
N ASN A 186 25.01 -7.18 24.91
CA ASN A 186 25.09 -7.93 26.18
C ASN A 186 23.89 -8.84 26.49
N ILE A 187 22.87 -8.87 25.63
CA ILE A 187 21.77 -9.84 25.72
C ILE A 187 21.85 -10.73 24.48
N GLU A 188 22.29 -11.98 24.67
CA GLU A 188 22.72 -12.84 23.57
C GLU A 188 21.63 -13.10 22.53
N ASN A 189 20.37 -13.22 22.96
CA ASN A 189 19.22 -13.58 22.13
C ASN A 189 18.33 -12.39 21.76
N LEU A 190 18.84 -11.15 21.82
CA LEU A 190 18.05 -9.94 21.56
C LEU A 190 18.44 -9.24 20.25
N PHE A 191 17.50 -9.21 19.32
CA PHE A 191 17.55 -8.35 18.13
C PHE A 191 16.92 -6.98 18.40
N MET A 192 17.32 -5.98 17.62
CA MET A 192 16.79 -4.61 17.67
C MET A 192 16.77 -4.00 16.25
N ALA A 193 15.59 -3.63 15.76
CA ALA A 193 15.41 -3.05 14.43
C ALA A 193 14.59 -1.77 14.49
N GLY A 194 14.79 -0.88 13.53
CA GLY A 194 14.07 0.39 13.47
C GLY A 194 14.57 1.41 14.50
N ARG A 195 13.66 2.08 15.23
CA ARG A 195 14.02 3.24 16.07
C ARG A 195 14.90 2.91 17.28
N CYS A 196 15.01 1.64 17.66
CA CYS A 196 15.79 1.19 18.82
C CYS A 196 17.19 0.65 18.48
N HIS A 197 17.58 0.63 17.19
CA HIS A 197 18.92 0.17 16.79
C HIS A 197 20.04 1.05 17.36
N SER A 198 21.26 0.53 17.35
CA SER A 198 22.39 1.18 17.99
C SER A 198 22.94 2.33 17.17
N ALA A 199 22.59 3.55 17.59
CA ALA A 199 23.04 4.79 16.96
C ALA A 199 23.18 5.92 17.99
N THR A 200 23.99 6.93 17.69
CA THR A 200 23.97 8.22 18.40
C THR A 200 22.75 9.03 18.01
N HIS A 201 22.44 10.08 18.77
CA HIS A 201 21.36 11.04 18.49
C HIS A 201 21.36 11.51 17.02
N ILE A 202 22.51 11.96 16.54
CA ILE A 202 22.64 12.48 15.17
C ILE A 202 22.46 11.37 14.13
N ALA A 203 23.09 10.21 14.33
CA ALA A 203 23.00 9.13 13.35
C ALA A 203 21.58 8.57 13.23
N LEU A 204 20.88 8.47 14.37
CA LEU A 204 19.51 8.01 14.44
C LEU A 204 18.58 8.86 13.58
N GLY A 205 18.82 10.18 13.50
CA GLY A 205 18.01 11.12 12.73
C GLY A 205 17.73 10.66 11.30
N GLY A 206 18.70 10.04 10.63
CA GLY A 206 18.53 9.54 9.27
C GLY A 206 18.15 8.08 9.15
N THR A 207 18.44 7.25 10.15
CA THR A 207 18.15 5.82 10.13
C THR A 207 16.80 5.45 10.76
N ARG A 208 16.15 6.38 11.47
CA ARG A 208 14.81 6.16 12.08
C ARG A 208 13.63 6.45 11.17
N VAL A 209 13.85 6.85 9.91
CA VAL A 209 12.76 7.12 8.97
C VAL A 209 12.20 5.82 8.38
N MET A 210 10.97 5.86 7.85
CA MET A 210 10.19 4.65 7.55
C MET A 210 10.92 3.65 6.62
N ARG A 211 11.60 4.15 5.58
CA ARG A 211 12.29 3.29 4.59
C ARG A 211 13.45 2.49 5.21
N PRO A 212 14.45 3.11 5.87
CA PRO A 212 15.45 2.39 6.66
C PRO A 212 14.87 1.47 7.74
N MET A 213 13.79 1.87 8.41
CA MET A 213 13.14 1.01 9.41
C MET A 213 12.59 -0.28 8.77
N CYS A 214 11.92 -0.19 7.62
CA CYS A 214 11.44 -1.36 6.89
C CYS A 214 12.61 -2.26 6.46
N ALA A 215 13.68 -1.67 5.93
CA ALA A 215 14.86 -2.42 5.48
C ALA A 215 15.57 -3.14 6.64
N THR A 216 15.78 -2.47 7.76
CA THR A 216 16.38 -3.09 8.97
C THR A 216 15.48 -4.15 9.58
N GLY A 217 14.15 -3.97 9.52
CA GLY A 217 13.17 -5.00 9.91
C GLY A 217 13.28 -6.27 9.06
N GLN A 218 13.38 -6.13 7.73
CA GLN A 218 13.62 -7.26 6.83
C GLN A 218 14.96 -7.95 7.14
N ALA A 219 16.04 -7.18 7.32
CA ALA A 219 17.35 -7.70 7.68
C ALA A 219 17.31 -8.55 8.96
N VAL A 220 16.68 -8.05 10.02
CA VAL A 220 16.54 -8.79 11.28
C VAL A 220 15.65 -10.02 11.13
N GLY A 221 14.55 -9.94 10.39
CA GLY A 221 13.68 -11.10 10.14
C GLY A 221 14.42 -12.23 9.41
N THR A 222 15.18 -11.89 8.37
CA THR A 222 16.02 -12.86 7.64
C THR A 222 17.13 -13.41 8.52
N ALA A 223 17.78 -12.55 9.32
CA ALA A 223 18.82 -12.97 10.26
C ALA A 223 18.28 -13.90 11.34
N ALA A 224 17.07 -13.67 11.86
CA ALA A 224 16.42 -14.53 12.83
C ALA A 224 16.14 -15.93 12.23
N ALA A 225 15.70 -16.02 10.97
CA ALA A 225 15.54 -17.31 10.30
C ALA A 225 16.87 -18.07 10.15
N ILE A 226 17.96 -17.37 9.81
CA ILE A 226 19.32 -17.93 9.75
C ILE A 226 19.79 -18.36 11.14
N ALA A 227 19.57 -17.55 12.17
CA ALA A 227 19.90 -17.85 13.56
C ALA A 227 19.22 -19.15 14.02
N THR A 228 17.92 -19.32 13.74
CA THR A 228 17.18 -20.55 14.03
C THR A 228 17.71 -21.74 13.23
N LYS A 229 17.94 -21.57 11.93
CA LYS A 229 18.46 -22.62 11.03
C LYS A 229 19.77 -23.22 11.54
N TYR A 230 20.69 -22.38 11.99
CA TYR A 230 22.01 -22.80 12.46
C TYR A 230 22.13 -22.90 13.98
N LYS A 231 21.02 -22.76 14.72
CA LYS A 231 20.99 -22.75 16.19
C LYS A 231 22.06 -21.83 16.79
N THR A 232 22.14 -20.60 16.27
CA THR A 232 23.15 -19.61 16.66
C THR A 232 22.52 -18.31 17.15
N SER A 233 23.29 -17.46 17.82
CA SER A 233 22.81 -16.17 18.31
C SER A 233 22.81 -15.10 17.19
N PRO A 234 22.09 -13.98 17.36
CA PRO A 234 22.24 -12.78 16.53
C PRO A 234 23.69 -12.41 16.20
N ARG A 235 24.58 -12.47 17.20
CA ARG A 235 26.02 -12.26 17.06
C ARG A 235 26.69 -13.38 16.27
N GLY A 236 26.28 -14.63 16.46
CA GLY A 236 26.76 -15.76 15.67
C GLY A 236 26.44 -15.64 14.18
N VAL A 237 25.29 -15.05 13.82
CA VAL A 237 24.98 -14.71 12.42
C VAL A 237 26.00 -13.72 11.86
N TYR A 238 26.36 -12.66 12.60
CA TYR A 238 27.41 -11.74 12.17
C TYR A 238 28.75 -12.46 11.96
N GLN A 239 29.15 -13.30 12.91
CA GLN A 239 30.47 -13.95 12.90
C GLN A 239 30.61 -15.02 11.81
N LYS A 240 29.54 -15.74 11.48
CA LYS A 240 29.63 -16.96 10.65
C LYS A 240 28.75 -16.94 9.41
N HIS A 241 27.71 -16.10 9.36
CA HIS A 241 26.66 -16.18 8.34
C HIS A 241 26.28 -14.81 7.73
N ILE A 242 27.08 -13.76 7.93
CA ILE A 242 26.78 -12.42 7.41
C ILE A 242 26.65 -12.41 5.88
N LYS A 243 27.47 -13.21 5.19
CA LYS A 243 27.41 -13.37 3.74
C LYS A 243 26.09 -14.01 3.30
N GLU A 244 25.66 -15.09 3.94
CA GLU A 244 24.37 -15.74 3.63
C GLU A 244 23.19 -14.77 3.86
N LEU A 245 23.26 -13.96 4.92
CA LEU A 245 22.27 -12.92 5.18
C LEU A 245 22.21 -11.90 4.04
N GLN A 246 23.35 -11.31 3.66
CA GLN A 246 23.43 -10.32 2.58
C GLN A 246 23.01 -10.91 1.22
N ASP A 247 23.43 -12.14 0.92
CA ASP A 247 23.07 -12.86 -0.30
C ASP A 247 21.55 -13.08 -0.37
N THR A 248 20.94 -13.46 0.75
CA THR A 248 19.49 -13.65 0.87
C THR A 248 18.74 -12.34 0.70
N LEU A 249 19.19 -11.26 1.36
CA LEU A 249 18.58 -9.93 1.22
C LEU A 249 18.63 -9.44 -0.23
N VAL A 250 19.77 -9.59 -0.90
CA VAL A 250 19.92 -9.21 -2.31
C VAL A 250 19.03 -10.08 -3.20
N LYS A 251 18.94 -11.39 -2.95
CA LYS A 251 18.01 -12.27 -3.66
C LYS A 251 16.55 -11.84 -3.48
N ASP A 252 16.20 -11.33 -2.30
CA ASP A 252 14.87 -10.85 -1.96
C ASP A 252 14.56 -9.43 -2.47
N GLY A 253 15.46 -8.83 -3.26
CA GLY A 253 15.27 -7.53 -3.89
C GLY A 253 15.88 -6.36 -3.12
N CYS A 254 16.55 -6.58 -2.00
CA CYS A 254 17.26 -5.52 -1.29
C CYS A 254 18.50 -5.05 -2.07
N ARG A 255 18.86 -3.79 -1.85
CA ARG A 255 20.07 -3.17 -2.39
C ARG A 255 21.02 -2.86 -1.25
N LEU A 256 22.25 -3.35 -1.32
CA LEU A 256 23.23 -3.17 -0.26
C LEU A 256 24.42 -2.36 -0.76
N MET A 257 24.96 -1.44 0.04
CA MET A 257 26.20 -0.75 -0.31
C MET A 257 27.39 -1.71 -0.21
N SER A 258 28.37 -1.60 -1.12
CA SER A 258 29.58 -2.43 -1.12
C SER A 258 30.84 -1.61 -0.84
N LYS A 259 31.77 -2.15 -0.05
CA LYS A 259 33.10 -1.54 0.15
C LYS A 259 33.92 -1.45 -1.14
N SER A 260 33.69 -2.35 -2.10
CA SER A 260 34.31 -2.29 -3.43
C SER A 260 33.79 -1.12 -4.29
N GLY A 261 32.89 -0.28 -3.75
CA GLY A 261 32.16 0.74 -4.48
C GLY A 261 30.86 0.22 -5.07
N GLY A 262 29.88 1.11 -5.21
CA GLY A 262 28.59 0.81 -5.83
C GLY A 262 27.57 0.11 -4.93
N MET A 263 26.51 -0.40 -5.57
CA MET A 263 25.43 -1.16 -4.93
C MET A 263 25.51 -2.62 -5.35
N ARG A 264 25.44 -3.50 -4.37
CA ARG A 264 25.10 -4.90 -4.59
C ARG A 264 23.60 -5.00 -4.84
N GLU A 265 23.27 -5.37 -6.06
CA GLU A 265 21.90 -5.43 -6.57
C GLU A 265 21.54 -6.90 -6.88
N PRO A 266 20.25 -7.24 -6.89
CA PRO A 266 19.81 -8.50 -7.49
C PRO A 266 20.29 -8.50 -8.95
N SER A 267 20.85 -9.62 -9.44
CA SER A 267 21.11 -9.76 -10.87
C SER A 267 19.82 -9.53 -11.66
N GLN A 268 19.90 -9.13 -12.93
CA GLN A 268 18.70 -9.01 -13.78
C GLN A 268 17.88 -10.31 -13.82
N ALA A 269 18.53 -11.47 -13.62
CA ALA A 269 17.90 -12.78 -13.46
C ALA A 269 17.29 -13.00 -12.05
N ALA A 270 17.76 -12.30 -11.03
CA ALA A 270 17.33 -12.38 -9.63
C ALA A 270 16.35 -11.27 -9.20
N LYS A 271 15.93 -10.34 -10.08
CA LYS A 271 14.60 -9.72 -9.90
C LYS A 271 13.64 -10.88 -9.81
N ILE A 272 13.09 -11.19 -8.62
CA ILE A 272 12.26 -12.38 -8.41
C ILE A 272 11.17 -12.37 -9.48
N LYS A 273 11.37 -13.11 -10.58
CA LYS A 273 10.31 -13.52 -11.47
C LYS A 273 9.54 -14.51 -10.63
N ARG A 274 8.56 -13.99 -9.89
CA ARG A 274 7.60 -14.82 -9.18
C ARG A 274 7.03 -15.74 -10.24
N LYS A 275 7.22 -17.04 -10.07
CA LYS A 275 6.73 -18.03 -11.02
C LYS A 275 5.24 -17.74 -11.23
N ALA A 276 4.89 -17.54 -12.48
CA ALA A 276 3.55 -17.17 -12.90
C ALA A 276 3.15 -18.17 -13.97
N TRP A 277 2.05 -18.85 -13.74
CA TRP A 277 1.43 -19.69 -14.75
C TRP A 277 0.33 -18.89 -15.42
N ILE A 278 0.31 -18.94 -16.75
CA ILE A 278 -0.72 -18.32 -17.59
C ILE A 278 -1.57 -19.35 -18.33
N ASP A 279 -1.23 -20.63 -18.15
CA ASP A 279 -1.88 -21.77 -18.77
C ASP A 279 -2.28 -22.77 -17.66
N PRO A 280 -3.59 -23.09 -17.51
CA PRO A 280 -4.06 -24.03 -16.50
C PRO A 280 -3.51 -25.45 -16.69
N ASP A 281 -3.29 -25.90 -17.93
CA ASP A 281 -2.79 -27.25 -18.23
C ASP A 281 -1.32 -27.42 -17.83
N VAL A 282 -0.57 -26.31 -17.81
CA VAL A 282 0.80 -26.26 -17.29
C VAL A 282 0.78 -26.14 -15.76
N ALA A 283 -0.08 -25.27 -15.21
CA ALA A 283 -0.19 -25.07 -13.76
C ALA A 283 -0.52 -26.37 -13.02
N VAL A 284 -1.50 -27.14 -13.51
CA VAL A 284 -1.93 -28.40 -12.88
C VAL A 284 -0.83 -29.47 -12.85
N LYS A 285 0.09 -29.46 -13.83
CA LYS A 285 1.21 -30.41 -13.91
C LYS A 285 2.41 -29.99 -13.06
N GLU A 286 2.63 -28.68 -12.93
CA GLU A 286 3.82 -28.14 -12.28
C GLU A 286 3.62 -27.74 -10.82
N ASP A 287 2.38 -27.52 -10.38
CA ASP A 287 2.05 -27.16 -9.00
C ASP A 287 0.75 -27.87 -8.56
N PRO A 288 0.83 -28.91 -7.72
CA PRO A 288 -0.35 -29.63 -7.23
C PRO A 288 -1.30 -28.74 -6.42
N ASP A 289 -0.81 -27.63 -5.83
CA ASP A 289 -1.65 -26.70 -5.09
C ASP A 289 -2.73 -26.05 -5.97
N PHE A 290 -2.50 -25.97 -7.29
CA PHE A 290 -3.45 -25.40 -8.24
C PHE A 290 -4.77 -26.20 -8.29
N SER A 291 -4.69 -27.53 -8.18
CA SER A 291 -5.86 -28.42 -8.14
C SER A 291 -6.71 -28.27 -6.88
N ILE A 292 -6.16 -27.67 -5.82
CA ILE A 292 -6.85 -27.43 -4.56
C ILE A 292 -7.41 -26.02 -4.48
N GLN A 293 -6.79 -25.06 -5.17
CA GLN A 293 -7.30 -23.72 -5.25
C GLN A 293 -8.65 -23.68 -5.98
N GLY A 294 -9.63 -22.95 -5.43
CA GLY A 294 -10.91 -22.76 -6.09
C GLY A 294 -12.07 -22.57 -5.12
N GLU A 295 -13.27 -22.79 -5.63
CA GLU A 295 -14.51 -22.62 -4.88
C GLU A 295 -15.10 -23.98 -4.50
N TYR A 296 -15.64 -24.07 -3.29
CA TYR A 296 -16.29 -25.25 -2.75
C TYR A 296 -17.66 -24.86 -2.19
N GLY A 297 -18.70 -25.60 -2.55
CA GLY A 297 -20.06 -25.39 -2.08
C GLY A 297 -21.11 -25.62 -3.16
N SER A 298 -22.10 -24.74 -3.22
CA SER A 298 -23.23 -24.83 -4.16
C SER A 298 -23.10 -23.78 -5.27
N ALA A 299 -23.38 -24.17 -6.50
CA ALA A 299 -23.54 -23.26 -7.65
C ALA A 299 -24.91 -22.54 -7.65
N LYS A 300 -25.82 -22.90 -6.73
CA LYS A 300 -27.14 -22.28 -6.56
C LYS A 300 -27.18 -21.42 -5.30
N SER A 301 -28.03 -20.40 -5.32
CA SER A 301 -28.31 -19.57 -4.16
C SER A 301 -28.99 -20.36 -3.03
N GLY A 302 -28.93 -19.82 -1.81
CA GLY A 302 -29.59 -20.41 -0.63
C GLY A 302 -28.75 -21.42 0.16
N ALA A 303 -27.49 -21.65 -0.22
CA ALA A 303 -26.57 -22.45 0.58
C ALA A 303 -26.23 -21.76 1.90
N ALA A 304 -26.14 -22.54 2.99
CA ALA A 304 -25.77 -22.01 4.30
C ALA A 304 -24.31 -21.53 4.36
N VAL A 305 -23.43 -22.15 3.56
CA VAL A 305 -21.99 -21.86 3.54
C VAL A 305 -21.40 -22.09 2.14
N GLY A 306 -20.39 -21.29 1.78
CA GLY A 306 -19.48 -21.54 0.67
C GLY A 306 -18.04 -21.30 1.11
N VAL A 307 -17.07 -21.85 0.39
CA VAL A 307 -15.65 -21.70 0.74
C VAL A 307 -14.83 -21.33 -0.48
N GLN A 308 -13.97 -20.32 -0.35
CA GLN A 308 -12.93 -20.01 -1.34
C GLN A 308 -11.58 -20.44 -0.78
N VAL A 309 -10.89 -21.35 -1.45
CA VAL A 309 -9.58 -21.87 -1.03
C VAL A 309 -8.51 -21.26 -1.93
N VAL A 310 -7.54 -20.55 -1.33
CA VAL A 310 -6.47 -19.83 -2.01
C VAL A 310 -5.14 -20.52 -1.74
N ALA A 311 -4.42 -20.90 -2.79
CA ALA A 311 -3.09 -21.47 -2.66
C ALA A 311 -2.07 -20.38 -2.29
N LEU A 312 -1.21 -20.71 -1.33
CA LEU A 312 -0.13 -19.87 -0.84
C LEU A 312 1.25 -20.38 -1.29
N GLY A 313 1.29 -21.53 -1.96
CA GLY A 313 2.45 -22.22 -2.47
C GLY A 313 3.10 -23.14 -1.42
N ASN A 314 3.70 -24.22 -1.91
CA ASN A 314 4.37 -25.25 -1.11
C ASN A 314 3.41 -25.93 -0.11
N GLY A 315 2.23 -26.35 -0.56
CA GLY A 315 1.28 -27.11 0.24
C GLY A 315 0.55 -26.28 1.30
N LYS A 316 0.53 -24.95 1.16
CA LYS A 316 -0.08 -24.02 2.13
C LYS A 316 -1.29 -23.32 1.52
N PHE A 317 -2.34 -23.12 2.32
CA PHE A 317 -3.61 -22.59 1.84
C PHE A 317 -4.26 -21.64 2.84
N ASP A 318 -5.06 -20.71 2.32
CA ASP A 318 -6.09 -20.00 3.08
C ASP A 318 -7.46 -20.45 2.60
N ALA A 319 -8.33 -20.87 3.53
CA ALA A 319 -9.74 -21.11 3.22
C ALA A 319 -10.60 -20.01 3.85
N TYR A 320 -11.38 -19.34 3.01
CA TYR A 320 -12.35 -18.33 3.42
C TYR A 320 -13.73 -18.97 3.47
N VAL A 321 -14.20 -19.26 4.68
CA VAL A 321 -15.54 -19.80 4.94
C VAL A 321 -16.53 -18.64 4.97
N LEU A 322 -17.53 -18.70 4.10
CA LEU A 322 -18.46 -17.60 3.79
C LEU A 322 -19.89 -17.99 4.16
N GLN A 323 -20.48 -17.27 5.11
CA GLN A 323 -21.85 -17.51 5.54
C GLN A 323 -22.85 -17.10 4.45
N GLY A 324 -23.79 -17.99 4.13
CA GLY A 324 -24.81 -17.77 3.11
C GLY A 324 -24.36 -18.07 1.67
N GLY A 325 -23.26 -18.81 1.49
CA GLY A 325 -22.81 -19.30 0.18
C GLY A 325 -21.59 -18.57 -0.38
N LEU A 326 -21.36 -18.69 -1.69
CA LEU A 326 -20.27 -18.00 -2.39
C LEU A 326 -20.68 -16.57 -2.79
N PRO A 327 -19.73 -15.67 -3.12
CA PRO A 327 -20.05 -14.32 -3.60
C PRO A 327 -20.95 -14.40 -4.85
N GLY A 328 -22.04 -13.64 -4.88
CA GLY A 328 -23.02 -13.66 -5.97
C GLY A 328 -24.07 -14.78 -5.87
N LEU A 329 -23.93 -15.69 -4.90
CA LEU A 329 -24.88 -16.78 -4.61
C LEU A 329 -25.46 -16.70 -3.18
N GLY A 330 -25.28 -15.57 -2.51
CA GLY A 330 -25.91 -15.27 -1.23
C GLY A 330 -24.97 -14.66 -0.19
N TRP A 331 -23.65 -14.80 -0.33
CA TRP A 331 -22.72 -14.08 0.55
C TRP A 331 -22.68 -12.59 0.23
N THR A 332 -22.68 -11.78 1.29
CA THR A 332 -22.54 -10.31 1.24
C THR A 332 -21.53 -9.87 2.31
N ARG A 333 -21.07 -8.62 2.25
CA ARG A 333 -20.00 -8.12 3.14
C ARG A 333 -20.39 -8.06 4.62
N GLU A 334 -21.68 -8.01 4.89
CA GLU A 334 -22.27 -7.94 6.23
C GLU A 334 -22.34 -9.32 6.88
N LYS A 335 -22.21 -10.41 6.10
CA LYS A 335 -22.27 -11.78 6.59
C LYS A 335 -20.91 -12.26 7.12
N GLY A 336 -20.95 -13.25 8.01
CA GLY A 336 -19.77 -13.86 8.61
C GLY A 336 -18.79 -14.39 7.56
N ARG A 337 -17.50 -14.10 7.79
CA ARG A 337 -16.38 -14.61 7.01
C ARG A 337 -15.25 -15.05 7.94
N THR A 338 -14.94 -16.33 7.92
CA THR A 338 -13.90 -16.94 8.76
C THR A 338 -12.72 -17.39 7.91
N ILE A 339 -11.49 -17.20 8.41
CA ILE A 339 -10.27 -17.61 7.73
C ILE A 339 -9.70 -18.84 8.44
N LEU A 340 -9.45 -19.89 7.68
CA LEU A 340 -8.73 -21.08 8.12
C LEU A 340 -7.36 -21.14 7.41
N ARG A 341 -6.33 -21.58 8.14
CA ARG A 341 -5.01 -21.88 7.55
C ARG A 341 -4.92 -23.37 7.28
N GLY A 342 -4.60 -23.71 6.04
CA GLY A 342 -4.45 -25.08 5.56
C GLY A 342 -3.00 -25.45 5.30
N ALA A 343 -2.64 -26.70 5.59
CA ALA A 343 -1.40 -27.31 5.13
C ALA A 343 -1.62 -28.79 4.79
N GLY A 344 -0.88 -29.30 3.80
CA GLY A 344 -0.96 -30.69 3.37
C GLY A 344 -0.18 -30.97 2.08
N ASP A 345 -0.37 -32.15 1.52
CA ASP A 345 0.44 -32.72 0.43
C ASP A 345 -0.34 -32.96 -0.88
N GLY A 346 -1.34 -32.13 -1.16
CA GLY A 346 -2.12 -32.19 -2.40
C GLY A 346 -3.28 -33.18 -2.34
N ASP A 347 -3.11 -34.35 -1.72
CA ASP A 347 -4.17 -35.35 -1.56
C ASP A 347 -5.06 -35.08 -0.34
N LYS A 348 -4.47 -34.55 0.74
CA LYS A 348 -5.19 -34.18 1.95
C LYS A 348 -4.69 -32.88 2.53
N ILE A 349 -5.58 -31.89 2.66
CA ILE A 349 -5.25 -30.60 3.29
C ILE A 349 -6.03 -30.45 4.58
N ALA A 350 -5.34 -30.27 5.70
CA ALA A 350 -5.95 -30.02 7.00
C ALA A 350 -6.01 -28.52 7.29
N PHE A 351 -7.16 -28.03 7.73
CA PHE A 351 -7.42 -26.61 8.01
C PHE A 351 -7.76 -26.37 9.48
N ALA A 352 -7.12 -25.36 10.07
CA ALA A 352 -7.39 -24.93 11.43
C ALA A 352 -7.71 -23.42 11.49
N LEU A 353 -8.43 -23.01 12.54
CA LEU A 353 -8.83 -21.61 12.74
C LEU A 353 -7.62 -20.67 12.74
N PHE A 354 -7.73 -19.48 12.14
CA PHE A 354 -6.65 -18.50 12.21
C PHE A 354 -6.83 -17.51 13.39
N ASP A 355 -6.21 -17.81 14.53
CA ASP A 355 -6.01 -16.79 15.59
C ASP A 355 -4.82 -15.86 15.27
N LYS A 356 -5.12 -14.56 15.14
CA LYS A 356 -4.14 -13.47 14.95
C LYS A 356 -3.38 -13.11 16.22
N LYS A 357 -3.99 -13.28 17.41
CA LYS A 357 -3.39 -12.92 18.71
C LYS A 357 -2.40 -13.98 19.17
N ASN A 358 -2.67 -15.25 18.87
CA ASN A 358 -1.76 -16.35 19.14
C ASN A 358 -1.58 -17.28 17.92
N PRO A 359 -0.66 -16.94 17.00
CA PRO A 359 -0.38 -17.76 15.83
C PRO A 359 0.15 -19.16 16.15
N ALA A 360 0.75 -19.36 17.34
CA ALA A 360 1.50 -20.56 17.73
C ALA A 360 0.69 -21.55 18.59
N ALA A 361 -0.53 -21.22 19.02
CA ALA A 361 -1.39 -22.17 19.73
C ALA A 361 -1.68 -23.40 18.86
N ASN A 362 -1.74 -24.59 19.46
CA ASN A 362 -2.28 -25.77 18.77
C ASN A 362 -3.75 -25.49 18.44
N LYS A 363 -4.07 -25.42 17.16
CA LYS A 363 -5.41 -25.07 16.68
C LYS A 363 -6.09 -26.36 16.21
N GLU A 364 -7.27 -26.62 16.75
CA GLU A 364 -8.09 -27.76 16.34
C GLU A 364 -8.32 -27.73 14.83
N ILE A 365 -8.18 -28.89 14.18
CA ILE A 365 -8.48 -29.06 12.77
C ILE A 365 -9.99 -29.11 12.64
N ILE A 366 -10.58 -28.09 12.03
CA ILE A 366 -12.03 -27.97 11.88
C ILE A 366 -12.48 -28.16 10.43
N ALA A 367 -11.55 -28.32 9.49
CA ALA A 367 -11.88 -28.70 8.13
C ALA A 367 -10.78 -29.51 7.45
N THR A 368 -11.14 -30.28 6.44
CA THR A 368 -10.20 -31.04 5.61
C THR A 368 -10.66 -31.02 4.16
N ILE A 369 -9.72 -30.90 3.22
CA ILE A 369 -9.97 -31.28 1.83
C ILE A 369 -9.50 -32.71 1.63
N LEU A 370 -10.40 -33.56 1.13
CA LEU A 370 -10.16 -34.96 0.80
C LEU A 370 -11.00 -35.31 -0.44
N ASP A 371 -10.43 -36.02 -1.41
CA ASP A 371 -11.09 -36.44 -2.65
C ASP A 371 -11.83 -35.29 -3.37
N GLY A 372 -11.20 -34.11 -3.43
CA GLY A 372 -11.76 -32.92 -4.08
C GLY A 372 -12.97 -32.30 -3.39
N LYS A 373 -13.29 -32.71 -2.16
CA LYS A 373 -14.39 -32.15 -1.35
C LYS A 373 -13.83 -31.43 -0.14
N PHE A 374 -14.47 -30.32 0.24
CA PHE A 374 -14.16 -29.59 1.46
C PHE A 374 -15.12 -30.03 2.56
N LEU A 375 -14.60 -30.70 3.59
CA LEU A 375 -15.35 -31.20 4.73
C LEU A 375 -15.14 -30.20 5.87
N LEU A 376 -16.19 -29.45 6.22
CA LEU A 376 -16.20 -28.48 7.31
C LEU A 376 -16.95 -29.05 8.51
N THR A 377 -16.33 -29.05 9.68
CA THR A 377 -16.97 -29.42 10.94
C THR A 377 -17.42 -28.16 11.67
N ASP A 378 -18.70 -28.10 12.06
CA ASP A 378 -19.22 -27.00 12.88
C ASP A 378 -18.95 -27.21 14.38
N GLU A 379 -19.31 -26.21 15.19
CA GLU A 379 -19.11 -26.21 16.65
C GLU A 379 -19.86 -27.33 17.39
N ASN A 380 -20.87 -27.94 16.75
CA ASN A 380 -21.63 -29.07 17.29
C ASN A 380 -21.10 -30.42 16.80
N GLY A 381 -19.97 -30.44 16.09
CA GLY A 381 -19.38 -31.64 15.51
C GLY A 381 -20.09 -32.14 14.25
N LYS A 382 -21.06 -31.40 13.71
CA LYS A 382 -21.75 -31.78 12.48
C LYS A 382 -20.87 -31.42 11.28
N GLN A 383 -20.71 -32.38 10.38
CA GLN A 383 -19.91 -32.21 9.17
C GLN A 383 -20.77 -31.74 7.99
N VAL A 384 -20.30 -30.73 7.28
CA VAL A 384 -20.84 -30.22 6.02
C VAL A 384 -19.85 -30.56 4.91
N VAL A 385 -20.31 -31.29 3.90
CA VAL A 385 -19.50 -31.66 2.74
C VAL A 385 -19.80 -30.71 1.59
N LEU A 386 -18.78 -30.02 1.10
CA LEU A 386 -18.88 -29.01 0.05
C LEU A 386 -18.09 -29.50 -1.18
N PRO A 387 -18.73 -29.82 -2.30
CA PRO A 387 -18.02 -30.22 -3.52
C PRO A 387 -17.28 -29.03 -4.12
N ARG A 388 -16.17 -29.27 -4.81
CA ARG A 388 -15.54 -28.26 -5.67
C ARG A 388 -16.50 -27.88 -6.79
N ILE A 389 -16.58 -26.59 -7.09
CA ILE A 389 -17.35 -26.07 -8.21
C ILE A 389 -16.50 -25.12 -9.06
N GLU A 390 -16.85 -25.02 -10.34
CA GLU A 390 -16.29 -24.05 -11.25
C GLU A 390 -17.41 -23.15 -11.77
N ARG A 391 -17.26 -21.85 -11.56
CA ARG A 391 -18.20 -20.84 -12.07
C ARG A 391 -17.56 -20.08 -13.21
N SER A 392 -18.36 -19.75 -14.20
CA SER A 392 -17.98 -18.90 -15.33
C SER A 392 -18.88 -17.68 -15.37
N SER A 393 -18.38 -16.59 -15.96
CA SER A 393 -19.22 -15.44 -16.25
C SER A 393 -20.33 -15.81 -17.24
N PRO A 394 -21.58 -15.33 -17.05
CA PRO A 394 -22.66 -15.50 -18.03
C PRO A 394 -22.46 -14.69 -19.32
N THR A 395 -21.58 -13.68 -19.31
CA THR A 395 -21.25 -12.87 -20.49
C THR A 395 -19.95 -13.32 -21.18
N LEU A 396 -19.37 -14.45 -20.75
CA LEU A 396 -18.19 -15.00 -21.40
C LEU A 396 -18.50 -15.39 -22.85
N GLY A 397 -17.65 -14.97 -23.79
CA GLY A 397 -17.84 -15.18 -25.22
C GLY A 397 -18.97 -14.34 -25.82
N ALA A 398 -19.43 -13.29 -25.13
CA ALA A 398 -20.49 -12.41 -25.65
C ALA A 398 -20.07 -11.84 -27.01
N LYS A 399 -20.89 -12.12 -28.03
CA LYS A 399 -20.66 -11.63 -29.39
C LYS A 399 -20.80 -10.09 -29.42
N PRO A 400 -19.94 -9.38 -30.15
CA PRO A 400 -20.12 -7.96 -30.39
C PRO A 400 -21.53 -7.69 -30.96
N PRO A 401 -22.33 -6.78 -30.38
CA PRO A 401 -23.62 -6.42 -30.95
C PRO A 401 -23.43 -5.70 -32.29
N LYS A 402 -24.49 -5.69 -33.12
CA LYS A 402 -24.45 -4.99 -34.42
C LYS A 402 -24.02 -3.53 -34.23
N GLY A 403 -23.03 -3.10 -35.00
CA GLY A 403 -22.46 -1.75 -34.95
C GLY A 403 -21.40 -1.52 -33.87
N ALA A 404 -21.03 -2.53 -33.08
CA ALA A 404 -19.88 -2.43 -32.18
C ALA A 404 -18.55 -2.45 -32.96
N LEU A 405 -17.60 -1.65 -32.49
CA LEU A 405 -16.20 -1.73 -32.88
C LEU A 405 -15.53 -2.86 -32.12
N VAL A 406 -14.93 -3.80 -32.84
CA VAL A 406 -14.09 -4.84 -32.25
C VAL A 406 -12.68 -4.27 -32.07
N LEU A 407 -12.24 -4.16 -30.81
CA LEU A 407 -10.88 -3.75 -30.48
C LEU A 407 -9.91 -4.93 -30.48
N PHE A 408 -10.38 -6.14 -30.15
CA PHE A 408 -9.55 -7.34 -30.19
C PHE A 408 -10.40 -8.61 -30.19
N ASP A 409 -10.20 -9.49 -31.19
CA ASP A 409 -10.89 -10.77 -31.34
C ASP A 409 -9.96 -12.00 -31.24
N GLY A 410 -8.66 -11.77 -31.01
CA GLY A 410 -7.64 -12.82 -30.99
C GLY A 410 -6.69 -12.81 -32.20
N SER A 411 -7.03 -12.08 -33.27
CA SER A 411 -6.25 -12.09 -34.51
C SER A 411 -5.09 -11.08 -34.51
N SER A 412 -5.37 -9.79 -34.32
CA SER A 412 -4.37 -8.72 -34.39
C SER A 412 -4.58 -7.65 -33.30
N ALA A 413 -3.51 -6.98 -32.91
CA ALA A 413 -3.55 -5.83 -31.99
C ALA A 413 -3.57 -4.49 -32.73
N GLU A 414 -4.02 -4.43 -33.98
CA GLU A 414 -3.92 -3.24 -34.83
C GLU A 414 -4.70 -2.03 -34.30
N GLN A 415 -5.75 -2.26 -33.51
CA GLN A 415 -6.52 -1.19 -32.85
C GLN A 415 -5.81 -0.58 -31.64
N TRP A 416 -4.63 -1.09 -31.29
CA TRP A 416 -3.87 -0.71 -30.10
C TRP A 416 -2.50 -0.16 -30.45
N GLU A 417 -2.15 0.95 -29.82
CA GLU A 417 -0.76 1.38 -29.68
C GLU A 417 -0.08 0.51 -28.62
N ASN A 418 1.16 0.08 -28.88
CA ASN A 418 1.92 -0.85 -28.03
C ASN A 418 1.24 -2.21 -27.78
N GLY A 419 0.20 -2.57 -28.53
CA GLY A 419 -0.46 -3.86 -28.40
C GLY A 419 0.44 -5.02 -28.87
N LYS A 420 0.49 -6.09 -28.08
CA LYS A 420 1.20 -7.32 -28.44
C LYS A 420 0.28 -8.52 -28.31
N VAL A 421 0.34 -9.41 -29.29
CA VAL A 421 -0.42 -10.66 -29.29
C VAL A 421 0.52 -11.83 -29.03
N ALA A 422 0.11 -12.74 -28.14
CA ALA A 422 0.73 -14.05 -27.99
C ALA A 422 -0.34 -15.08 -27.65
N ASN A 423 -0.26 -16.26 -28.28
CA ASN A 423 -1.21 -17.37 -28.08
C ASN A 423 -2.68 -16.97 -28.27
N GLY A 424 -2.97 -16.08 -29.23
CA GLY A 424 -4.32 -15.58 -29.49
C GLY A 424 -4.86 -14.60 -28.44
N TYR A 425 -4.02 -14.09 -27.54
CA TYR A 425 -4.40 -13.14 -26.50
C TYR A 425 -3.64 -11.82 -26.63
N LEU A 426 -4.32 -10.73 -26.27
CA LEU A 426 -3.70 -9.42 -26.11
C LEU A 426 -3.00 -9.38 -24.75
N LEU A 427 -1.72 -8.98 -24.75
CA LEU A 427 -0.89 -8.90 -23.54
C LEU A 427 -1.04 -7.54 -22.84
N ALA A 428 -1.05 -7.53 -21.51
CA ALA A 428 -1.04 -6.34 -20.65
C ALA A 428 0.27 -5.53 -20.78
N THR A 429 0.44 -4.80 -21.88
CA THR A 429 1.72 -4.20 -22.29
C THR A 429 1.72 -2.68 -22.22
N GLY A 430 0.75 -2.09 -21.51
CA GLY A 430 0.58 -0.64 -21.48
C GLY A 430 0.03 -0.16 -22.82
N CYS A 431 -0.99 -0.86 -23.33
CA CYS A 431 -1.53 -0.62 -24.65
C CYS A 431 -2.75 0.30 -24.61
N THR A 432 -2.82 1.22 -25.58
CA THR A 432 -3.84 2.28 -25.66
C THR A 432 -4.64 2.08 -26.94
N SER A 433 -5.97 2.15 -26.87
CA SER A 433 -6.79 2.13 -28.09
C SER A 433 -6.48 3.33 -28.97
N LYS A 434 -6.30 3.11 -30.27
CA LYS A 434 -6.10 4.21 -31.24
C LYS A 434 -7.33 5.10 -31.34
N GLN A 435 -8.52 4.48 -31.34
CA GLN A 435 -9.77 5.22 -31.29
C GLN A 435 -10.01 5.79 -29.89
N ARG A 436 -10.55 7.00 -29.86
CA ARG A 436 -11.00 7.70 -28.65
C ARG A 436 -12.52 7.69 -28.61
N PHE A 437 -13.08 7.63 -27.41
CA PHE A 437 -14.51 7.46 -27.17
C PHE A 437 -15.04 8.51 -26.21
N THR A 438 -16.30 8.89 -26.37
CA THR A 438 -17.08 9.67 -25.39
C THR A 438 -17.92 8.69 -24.56
N ASP A 439 -19.22 8.59 -24.85
CA ASP A 439 -20.14 7.64 -24.22
C ASP A 439 -20.01 6.28 -24.91
N TYR A 440 -19.97 5.19 -24.13
CA TYR A 440 -19.90 3.84 -24.69
C TYR A 440 -20.33 2.74 -23.71
N SER A 441 -20.71 1.60 -24.29
CA SER A 441 -20.71 0.30 -23.63
C SER A 441 -19.48 -0.49 -24.06
N LEU A 442 -18.77 -1.10 -23.12
CA LEU A 442 -17.56 -1.90 -23.33
C LEU A 442 -17.76 -3.30 -22.78
N HIS A 443 -17.35 -4.30 -23.55
CA HIS A 443 -17.11 -5.66 -23.07
C HIS A 443 -15.64 -6.01 -23.23
N LEU A 444 -15.08 -6.68 -22.23
CA LEU A 444 -13.76 -7.29 -22.33
C LEU A 444 -13.68 -8.54 -21.45
N GLU A 445 -12.88 -9.50 -21.90
CA GLU A 445 -12.51 -10.66 -21.11
C GLU A 445 -11.05 -10.57 -20.70
N PHE A 446 -10.77 -10.91 -19.45
CA PHE A 446 -9.42 -10.94 -18.90
C PHE A 446 -9.18 -12.21 -18.09
N ARG A 447 -7.90 -12.59 -17.98
CA ARG A 447 -7.47 -13.71 -17.14
C ARG A 447 -6.21 -13.32 -16.38
N THR A 448 -6.27 -13.44 -15.06
CA THR A 448 -5.13 -13.23 -14.17
C THR A 448 -4.27 -14.50 -14.10
N PRO A 449 -2.94 -14.36 -13.97
CA PRO A 449 -2.05 -15.51 -13.82
C PRO A 449 -2.19 -16.16 -12.45
N TYR A 450 -1.90 -17.47 -12.37
CA TYR A 450 -1.73 -18.15 -11.10
C TYR A 450 -0.34 -17.83 -10.52
N MET A 451 -0.30 -17.23 -9.34
CA MET A 451 0.92 -16.76 -8.67
C MET A 451 0.84 -17.03 -7.15
N PRO A 452 0.91 -18.29 -6.71
CA PRO A 452 0.61 -18.72 -5.34
C PRO A 452 1.53 -18.10 -4.29
N THR A 453 2.74 -17.66 -4.66
CA THR A 453 3.69 -17.00 -3.73
C THR A 453 3.61 -15.47 -3.76
N ALA A 454 2.81 -14.89 -4.66
CA ALA A 454 2.67 -13.44 -4.81
C ALA A 454 1.57 -12.87 -3.91
N ARG A 455 1.78 -11.66 -3.36
CA ARG A 455 0.82 -10.97 -2.49
C ARG A 455 0.68 -9.49 -2.86
N GLY A 456 -0.41 -8.91 -2.38
CA GLY A 456 -0.73 -7.48 -2.59
C GLY A 456 -0.79 -7.13 -4.07
N GLN A 457 -0.36 -5.92 -4.41
CA GLN A 457 -0.37 -5.37 -5.78
C GLN A 457 0.59 -6.07 -6.76
N GLY A 458 1.35 -7.07 -6.31
CA GLY A 458 2.22 -7.87 -7.17
C GLY A 458 1.67 -9.25 -7.50
N ARG A 459 0.37 -9.48 -7.30
CA ARG A 459 -0.34 -10.75 -7.55
C ARG A 459 -1.34 -10.56 -8.69
N GLY A 460 -0.89 -10.69 -9.94
CA GLY A 460 -1.76 -10.63 -11.11
C GLY A 460 -2.37 -9.26 -11.40
N ASN A 461 -1.61 -8.18 -11.21
CA ASN A 461 -2.08 -6.80 -11.34
C ASN A 461 -2.05 -6.28 -12.79
N SER A 462 -3.11 -5.60 -13.19
CA SER A 462 -3.27 -4.79 -14.40
C SER A 462 -4.46 -3.84 -14.16
N GLY A 463 -5.03 -3.21 -15.18
CA GLY A 463 -6.20 -2.35 -15.01
C GLY A 463 -6.73 -1.84 -16.34
N VAL A 464 -8.04 -1.58 -16.38
CA VAL A 464 -8.72 -1.01 -17.55
C VAL A 464 -9.04 0.44 -17.25
N TYR A 465 -8.40 1.35 -17.97
CA TYR A 465 -8.58 2.78 -17.82
C TYR A 465 -9.58 3.31 -18.83
N HIS A 466 -10.66 3.88 -18.30
CA HIS A 466 -11.71 4.56 -19.05
C HIS A 466 -11.27 6.00 -19.34
N SER A 467 -11.40 6.41 -20.61
CA SER A 467 -10.90 7.71 -21.10
C SER A 467 -9.39 7.93 -20.84
N GLY A 468 -8.62 6.85 -20.64
CA GLY A 468 -7.21 6.89 -20.24
C GLY A 468 -6.96 7.53 -18.87
N ARG A 469 -7.98 7.60 -18.00
CA ARG A 469 -7.95 8.39 -16.76
C ARG A 469 -8.40 7.64 -15.53
N TRP A 470 -9.47 6.84 -15.61
CA TRP A 470 -10.06 6.18 -14.44
C TRP A 470 -9.98 4.67 -14.56
N GLU A 471 -9.36 4.05 -13.58
CA GLU A 471 -9.07 2.62 -13.57
C GLU A 471 -10.20 1.82 -12.93
N THR A 472 -10.81 0.91 -13.71
CA THR A 472 -11.42 -0.31 -13.17
C THR A 472 -10.29 -1.33 -12.97
N GLN A 473 -10.00 -1.63 -11.70
CA GLN A 473 -8.82 -2.38 -11.29
C GLN A 473 -8.90 -3.85 -11.68
N ILE A 474 -7.78 -4.43 -12.15
CA ILE A 474 -7.62 -5.88 -12.34
C ILE A 474 -6.53 -6.39 -11.40
N LEU A 475 -6.88 -7.34 -10.54
CA LEU A 475 -5.94 -7.99 -9.62
C LEU A 475 -6.43 -9.40 -9.34
N ASP A 476 -5.54 -10.38 -9.11
CA ASP A 476 -5.98 -11.66 -8.52
C ASP A 476 -6.42 -11.40 -7.07
N SER A 477 -7.71 -11.11 -6.95
CA SER A 477 -8.39 -10.74 -5.71
C SER A 477 -9.24 -11.88 -5.18
N PHE A 478 -9.03 -13.10 -5.69
CA PHE A 478 -9.74 -14.27 -5.23
C PHE A 478 -9.46 -14.51 -3.74
N GLY A 479 -10.53 -14.61 -2.95
CA GLY A 479 -10.46 -14.68 -1.49
C GLY A 479 -10.06 -13.37 -0.78
N LEU A 480 -9.94 -12.23 -1.47
CA LEU A 480 -9.64 -10.93 -0.84
C LEU A 480 -10.90 -10.15 -0.43
N ALA A 481 -10.72 -8.94 0.10
CA ALA A 481 -11.81 -8.16 0.69
C ALA A 481 -12.63 -7.35 -0.35
N GLY A 482 -12.16 -7.20 -1.59
CA GLY A 482 -12.69 -6.28 -2.59
C GLY A 482 -12.50 -4.83 -2.16
N ARG A 483 -11.26 -4.35 -2.04
CA ARG A 483 -10.96 -2.91 -1.80
C ARG A 483 -11.01 -2.09 -3.09
N ASP A 484 -10.91 -0.77 -3.00
CA ASP A 484 -10.87 0.12 -4.18
C ASP A 484 -9.69 -0.18 -5.12
N ASN A 485 -8.61 -0.75 -4.58
CA ASN A 485 -7.40 -1.15 -5.32
C ASN A 485 -7.33 -2.67 -5.56
N GLU A 486 -8.45 -3.39 -5.47
CA GLU A 486 -8.61 -4.81 -5.81
C GLU A 486 -9.60 -4.97 -6.99
N CYS A 487 -9.71 -6.18 -7.55
CA CYS A 487 -10.47 -6.46 -8.77
C CYS A 487 -11.89 -5.88 -8.74
N GLY A 488 -12.22 -5.10 -9.76
CA GLY A 488 -13.52 -4.44 -9.91
C GLY A 488 -13.67 -3.15 -9.11
N GLY A 489 -12.69 -2.76 -8.28
CA GLY A 489 -12.66 -1.44 -7.66
C GLY A 489 -12.38 -0.33 -8.66
N ILE A 490 -12.92 0.86 -8.40
CA ILE A 490 -12.47 2.07 -9.08
C ILE A 490 -11.34 2.67 -8.25
N TYR A 491 -10.11 2.56 -8.74
CA TYR A 491 -8.90 2.78 -7.95
C TYR A 491 -8.90 4.14 -7.24
N SER A 492 -8.69 4.16 -5.91
CA SER A 492 -8.72 5.36 -5.06
C SER A 492 -10.04 6.14 -5.02
N ILE A 493 -11.11 5.63 -5.62
CA ILE A 493 -12.43 6.29 -5.70
C ILE A 493 -13.47 5.45 -4.97
N SER A 494 -13.64 4.18 -5.33
CA SER A 494 -14.69 3.34 -4.75
C SER A 494 -14.33 1.86 -4.75
N LYS A 495 -14.64 1.19 -3.63
CA LYS A 495 -14.61 -0.28 -3.55
C LYS A 495 -15.77 -0.89 -4.34
N PRO A 496 -15.61 -2.06 -4.97
CA PRO A 496 -16.74 -2.73 -5.61
C PRO A 496 -17.79 -3.11 -4.56
N ARG A 497 -19.07 -3.11 -4.92
CA ARG A 497 -20.16 -3.57 -4.03
C ARG A 497 -19.88 -4.96 -3.48
N LEU A 498 -19.35 -5.85 -4.32
CA LEU A 498 -18.99 -7.22 -3.97
C LEU A 498 -17.69 -7.64 -4.66
N ASN A 499 -16.85 -8.40 -3.96
CA ASN A 499 -15.71 -9.07 -4.60
C ASN A 499 -16.22 -10.28 -5.39
N MET A 500 -16.36 -10.10 -6.70
CA MET A 500 -16.79 -11.15 -7.64
C MET A 500 -15.63 -11.72 -8.46
N CYS A 501 -14.39 -11.52 -8.01
CA CYS A 501 -13.22 -12.09 -8.66
C CYS A 501 -13.27 -13.63 -8.56
N LEU A 502 -13.17 -14.29 -9.70
CA LEU A 502 -13.01 -15.74 -9.79
C LEU A 502 -11.54 -16.14 -9.52
N PRO A 503 -11.25 -17.43 -9.26
CA PRO A 503 -9.88 -17.92 -9.10
C PRO A 503 -8.98 -17.55 -10.28
N PRO A 504 -7.65 -17.40 -10.07
CA PRO A 504 -6.73 -17.13 -11.17
C PRO A 504 -6.77 -18.26 -12.21
N LEU A 505 -6.44 -17.93 -13.46
CA LEU A 505 -6.62 -18.77 -14.64
C LEU A 505 -8.07 -19.05 -15.08
N ALA A 506 -9.08 -18.62 -14.32
CA ALA A 506 -10.44 -18.49 -14.84
C ALA A 506 -10.58 -17.22 -15.69
N TRP A 507 -11.31 -17.32 -16.80
CA TRP A 507 -11.68 -16.14 -17.58
C TRP A 507 -12.78 -15.35 -16.86
N GLN A 508 -12.61 -14.03 -16.86
CA GLN A 508 -13.49 -13.08 -16.20
C GLN A 508 -13.94 -12.01 -17.19
N THR A 509 -15.10 -11.42 -16.95
CA THR A 509 -15.64 -10.37 -17.83
C THR A 509 -15.82 -9.06 -17.09
N TYR A 510 -15.53 -7.96 -17.77
CA TYR A 510 -16.13 -6.67 -17.47
C TYR A 510 -17.12 -6.29 -18.57
N ASP A 511 -18.32 -5.92 -18.11
CA ASP A 511 -19.32 -5.23 -18.92
C ASP A 511 -19.49 -3.84 -18.29
N VAL A 512 -19.17 -2.79 -19.05
CA VAL A 512 -19.09 -1.41 -18.57
C VAL A 512 -19.96 -0.50 -19.41
N ASP A 513 -20.76 0.34 -18.75
CA ASP A 513 -21.38 1.51 -19.37
C ASP A 513 -20.68 2.76 -18.82
N PHE A 514 -20.13 3.56 -19.72
CA PHE A 514 -19.39 4.79 -19.42
C PHE A 514 -20.08 5.99 -20.05
N THR A 515 -20.37 6.99 -19.22
CA THR A 515 -20.91 8.28 -19.65
C THR A 515 -19.81 9.33 -19.47
N ALA A 516 -19.44 10.02 -20.54
CA ALA A 516 -18.39 11.01 -20.52
C ALA A 516 -18.78 12.28 -19.75
N ALA A 517 -17.78 13.07 -19.39
CA ALA A 517 -17.99 14.39 -18.79
C ALA A 517 -18.67 15.34 -19.80
N LYS A 518 -19.47 16.27 -19.28
CA LYS A 518 -20.12 17.31 -20.09
C LYS A 518 -19.47 18.66 -19.84
N PHE A 519 -19.44 19.49 -20.88
CA PHE A 519 -18.86 20.83 -20.87
C PHE A 519 -19.87 21.81 -21.48
N ASP A 520 -19.87 23.05 -21.02
CA ASP A 520 -20.58 24.15 -21.67
C ASP A 520 -19.78 24.73 -22.85
N ALA A 521 -20.36 25.73 -23.52
CA ALA A 521 -19.74 26.39 -24.67
C ALA A 521 -18.43 27.11 -24.33
N ASP A 522 -18.24 27.50 -23.06
CA ASP A 522 -17.02 28.17 -22.56
C ASP A 522 -15.93 27.16 -22.14
N GLY A 523 -16.18 25.86 -22.32
CA GLY A 523 -15.26 24.78 -21.96
C GLY A 523 -15.21 24.48 -20.46
N LYS A 524 -16.17 24.98 -19.67
CA LYS A 524 -16.29 24.66 -18.25
C LYS A 524 -17.08 23.37 -18.10
N ARG A 525 -16.55 22.45 -17.29
CA ARG A 525 -17.20 21.17 -17.00
C ARG A 525 -18.50 21.39 -16.23
N THR A 526 -19.60 20.87 -16.76
CA THR A 526 -20.95 20.93 -16.16
C THR A 526 -21.35 19.61 -15.50
N ALA A 527 -20.74 18.49 -15.89
CA ALA A 527 -20.94 17.19 -15.23
C ALA A 527 -19.65 16.35 -15.25
N TRP A 528 -19.38 15.62 -14.16
CA TRP A 528 -18.35 14.59 -14.11
C TRP A 528 -18.79 13.34 -14.90
N PRO A 529 -17.84 12.50 -15.37
CA PRO A 529 -18.19 11.24 -16.00
C PRO A 529 -18.79 10.28 -14.98
N LYS A 530 -19.56 9.32 -15.46
CA LYS A 530 -20.15 8.26 -14.65
C LYS A 530 -19.85 6.89 -15.21
N ILE A 531 -19.83 5.88 -14.34
CA ILE A 531 -19.55 4.51 -14.74
C ILE A 531 -20.44 3.50 -14.01
N THR A 532 -20.96 2.54 -14.78
CA THR A 532 -21.59 1.32 -14.29
C THR A 532 -20.73 0.14 -14.69
N VAL A 533 -20.40 -0.74 -13.76
CA VAL A 533 -19.50 -1.89 -13.99
C VAL A 533 -20.17 -3.16 -13.49
N LYS A 534 -20.21 -4.18 -14.34
CA LYS A 534 -20.49 -5.56 -13.94
C LYS A 534 -19.21 -6.39 -14.04
N LEU A 535 -18.90 -7.13 -12.98
CA LEU A 535 -17.82 -8.12 -12.95
C LEU A 535 -18.47 -9.51 -12.96
N ASN A 536 -18.17 -10.31 -13.98
CA ASN A 536 -18.73 -11.65 -14.13
C ASN A 536 -20.28 -11.65 -14.09
N GLY A 537 -20.90 -10.68 -14.76
CA GLY A 537 -22.34 -10.50 -14.81
C GLY A 537 -22.99 -9.87 -13.56
N VAL A 538 -22.23 -9.65 -12.48
CA VAL A 538 -22.75 -9.06 -11.23
C VAL A 538 -22.42 -7.58 -11.15
N LEU A 539 -23.43 -6.75 -10.85
CA LEU A 539 -23.28 -5.30 -10.69
C LEU A 539 -22.37 -4.97 -9.49
N VAL A 540 -21.20 -4.37 -9.77
CA VAL A 540 -20.21 -3.98 -8.76
C VAL A 540 -20.09 -2.47 -8.60
N HIS A 541 -20.50 -1.68 -9.59
CA HIS A 541 -20.70 -0.22 -9.51
C HIS A 541 -21.92 0.17 -10.33
N GLU A 542 -22.70 1.13 -9.85
CA GLU A 542 -23.95 1.58 -10.48
C GLU A 542 -23.96 3.11 -10.53
N ASP A 543 -24.00 3.68 -11.73
CA ASP A 543 -24.03 5.13 -12.00
C ASP A 543 -23.03 5.95 -11.15
N LEU A 544 -21.83 5.41 -10.93
CA LEU A 544 -20.84 5.99 -10.03
C LEU A 544 -20.19 7.22 -10.68
N GLU A 545 -20.34 8.38 -10.05
CA GLU A 545 -19.65 9.61 -10.49
C GLU A 545 -18.14 9.54 -10.23
N LEU A 546 -17.35 9.89 -11.24
CA LEU A 546 -15.89 9.88 -11.22
C LEU A 546 -15.32 11.28 -10.96
N SER A 547 -15.51 11.80 -9.75
CA SER A 547 -15.19 13.18 -9.35
C SER A 547 -13.69 13.46 -9.09
N LYS A 548 -12.81 12.92 -9.95
CA LYS A 548 -11.34 13.09 -9.90
C LYS A 548 -10.81 13.24 -11.33
N ASN A 549 -9.73 14.00 -11.56
CA ASN A 549 -9.20 14.18 -12.93
C ASN A 549 -8.58 12.90 -13.53
N PHE A 550 -7.98 12.03 -12.69
CA PHE A 550 -7.35 10.76 -13.08
C PHE A 550 -6.97 9.93 -11.84
N THR A 551 -6.77 8.62 -11.99
CA THR A 551 -6.22 7.70 -10.99
C THR A 551 -4.69 7.53 -11.16
N THR A 552 -4.03 6.93 -10.17
CA THR A 552 -2.56 7.04 -9.94
C THR A 552 -1.68 6.74 -11.16
N ALA A 553 -1.95 5.64 -11.86
CA ALA A 553 -1.13 5.18 -12.99
C ALA A 553 -1.75 5.50 -14.36
N ALA A 554 -2.68 6.45 -14.42
CA ALA A 554 -3.29 6.89 -15.67
C ALA A 554 -2.25 7.43 -16.67
N PRO A 555 -2.37 7.09 -17.97
CA PRO A 555 -1.52 7.68 -19.01
C PRO A 555 -1.80 9.17 -19.22
N ILE A 556 -3.01 9.65 -18.91
CA ILE A 556 -3.38 11.07 -19.03
C ILE A 556 -3.49 11.69 -17.64
N LYS A 557 -2.58 12.61 -17.32
CA LYS A 557 -2.47 13.28 -16.00
C LYS A 557 -2.74 14.78 -16.03
N SER A 558 -3.21 15.31 -17.15
CA SER A 558 -3.67 16.70 -17.24
C SER A 558 -5.07 16.86 -16.63
N PRO A 559 -5.49 18.09 -16.26
CA PRO A 559 -6.89 18.36 -15.94
C PRO A 559 -7.83 17.84 -17.05
N LEU A 560 -9.04 17.43 -16.65
CA LEU A 560 -10.07 16.97 -17.59
C LEU A 560 -10.70 18.18 -18.30
N VAL A 561 -10.39 18.35 -19.59
CA VAL A 561 -10.81 19.50 -20.42
C VAL A 561 -11.64 19.11 -21.65
N ASN A 562 -11.82 17.81 -21.92
CA ASN A 562 -12.67 17.29 -22.98
C ASN A 562 -13.35 15.99 -22.55
N SER A 563 -14.35 15.57 -23.31
CA SER A 563 -15.18 14.38 -23.04
C SER A 563 -14.59 13.09 -23.63
N GLU A 564 -13.71 13.21 -24.62
CA GLU A 564 -13.15 12.06 -25.33
C GLU A 564 -11.84 11.53 -24.73
N GLY A 565 -11.71 10.20 -24.70
CA GLY A 565 -10.45 9.56 -24.34
C GLY A 565 -10.34 8.11 -24.78
N PRO A 566 -9.12 7.54 -24.76
CA PRO A 566 -8.91 6.16 -25.17
C PRO A 566 -9.33 5.18 -24.07
N ILE A 567 -9.35 3.90 -24.41
CA ILE A 567 -9.27 2.80 -23.44
C ILE A 567 -7.78 2.44 -23.30
N TYR A 568 -7.31 2.29 -22.06
CA TYR A 568 -5.92 1.90 -21.81
C TYR A 568 -5.85 0.67 -20.89
N ILE A 569 -4.99 -0.28 -21.25
CA ILE A 569 -4.71 -1.49 -20.46
C ILE A 569 -3.33 -1.35 -19.83
N GLN A 570 -3.28 -1.36 -18.50
CA GLN A 570 -2.06 -1.14 -17.74
C GLN A 570 -1.07 -2.32 -17.82
N ASP A 571 0.20 -2.02 -18.02
CA ASP A 571 1.32 -2.91 -17.67
C ASP A 571 1.75 -2.68 -16.23
N HIS A 572 1.69 -3.74 -15.42
CA HIS A 572 2.19 -3.76 -14.05
C HIS A 572 3.15 -4.94 -13.83
N ASN A 573 3.85 -5.38 -14.87
CA ASN A 573 4.79 -6.51 -14.88
C ASN A 573 4.18 -7.85 -14.40
N ASN A 574 2.87 -8.02 -14.52
CA ASN A 574 2.21 -9.31 -14.33
C ASN A 574 1.64 -9.78 -15.67
N PRO A 575 1.74 -11.07 -16.01
CA PRO A 575 1.30 -11.58 -17.30
C PRO A 575 -0.22 -11.80 -17.34
N VAL A 576 -0.99 -10.72 -17.16
CA VAL A 576 -2.44 -10.69 -17.39
C VAL A 576 -2.69 -10.68 -18.90
N VAL A 577 -3.69 -11.44 -19.35
CA VAL A 577 -4.05 -11.57 -20.76
C VAL A 577 -5.50 -11.21 -21.00
N PHE A 578 -5.81 -10.73 -22.21
CA PHE A 578 -7.12 -10.25 -22.60
C PHE A 578 -7.59 -10.88 -23.90
N ARG A 579 -8.92 -11.00 -24.06
CA ARG A 579 -9.57 -11.39 -25.32
C ARG A 579 -10.96 -10.76 -25.43
N ASN A 580 -11.58 -10.90 -26.60
CA ASN A 580 -12.96 -10.49 -26.86
C ASN A 580 -13.27 -9.08 -26.34
N ILE A 581 -12.61 -8.08 -26.92
CA ILE A 581 -12.76 -6.68 -26.52
C ILE A 581 -13.54 -5.96 -27.61
N TRP A 582 -14.69 -5.39 -27.26
CA TRP A 582 -15.50 -4.60 -28.19
C TRP A 582 -16.19 -3.44 -27.49
N VAL A 583 -16.42 -2.37 -28.25
CA VAL A 583 -17.02 -1.12 -27.78
C VAL A 583 -18.20 -0.77 -28.66
N LYS A 584 -19.32 -0.41 -28.06
CA LYS A 584 -20.48 0.14 -28.76
C LYS A 584 -20.71 1.57 -28.29
N THR A 585 -20.56 2.53 -29.20
CA THR A 585 -20.98 3.91 -28.96
C THR A 585 -22.47 4.07 -29.24
N PRO A 586 -23.15 5.06 -28.65
CA PRO A 586 -24.49 5.44 -29.07
C PRO A 586 -24.51 5.70 -30.58
N SER A 587 -25.55 5.24 -31.27
CA SER A 587 -25.78 5.63 -32.67
C SER A 587 -25.86 7.14 -32.72
N ALA A 588 -25.13 7.80 -33.63
CA ALA A 588 -25.34 9.21 -33.89
C ALA A 588 -26.84 9.40 -34.19
N SER A 589 -27.57 10.11 -33.33
CA SER A 589 -28.89 10.59 -33.69
C SER A 589 -28.71 11.39 -34.97
N GLY A 590 -29.31 10.91 -36.07
CA GLY A 590 -29.23 11.57 -37.36
C GLY A 590 -29.66 13.02 -37.20
N HIS A 591 -28.71 13.95 -37.28
CA HIS A 591 -28.99 15.30 -37.69
C HIS A 591 -29.20 15.25 -39.20
N ASN A 592 -30.43 14.99 -39.60
CA ASN A 592 -30.97 15.44 -40.88
C ASN A 592 -31.66 16.79 -40.67
#